data_AF-A0A3D5TF95-F1
#
_entry.id   AF-A0A3D5TF95-F1
#
_cell.length_a   1.000
_cell.length_b   1.000
_cell.length_c   1.000
_cell.angle_alpha   90.00
_cell.angle_beta   90.00
_cell.angle_gamma   90.00
#
_symmetry.space_group_name_H-M   'P 1'
#
loop_
_entity.id
_entity.type
_entity.pdbx_description
1 polymer ?
#
loop_
_entity_poly.entity_id
_entity_poly.type
_entity_poly.pdbx_seq_one_letter_code
_entity_poly.pdbx_strand_id
1 'polypeptide(L)'
;MKKHGGAIVFVVILMVVGFFFFKDELHIDIKNPFAGKSEVPDSVVEEMLAETTDSIGYSADEVTYTWEAKHTPDREQHQDTVELTLVYSGKYGAATVKRTQTYQYYKENDTWSACGSGDYEVVDVQWNLEKLLDGKTYTGTYDDGSGYTVTLSDLDLSAMTVTATYSYTPPESKQYQYNCEMYCVKNLKGERVDRLSGTVKCHIEEVEEYGEMRGYYIEEPVGSLWLSKTGYDFDYDNLKDVEVYFRFYDPIKGYSDVRVRSIAWYER
;
A
#
# COMPACT_ATOMS: atom_id res chain seq x y z
N MET A 1 2.07 -0.30 71.19
CA MET A 1 2.48 -0.26 69.76
C MET A 1 2.80 1.19 69.41
N LYS A 2 4.09 1.51 69.20
CA LYS A 2 4.59 2.87 68.91
C LYS A 2 4.57 3.10 67.39
N LYS A 3 3.96 4.20 66.92
CA LYS A 3 3.96 4.64 65.52
C LYS A 3 5.18 5.54 65.25
N HIS A 4 6.16 5.05 64.49
CA HIS A 4 7.36 5.78 64.05
C HIS A 4 7.19 6.41 62.64
N GLY A 5 6.14 7.22 62.45
CA GLY A 5 5.86 7.88 61.15
C GLY A 5 6.22 9.37 61.05
N GLY A 6 6.42 10.06 62.17
CA GLY A 6 6.56 11.53 62.18
C GLY A 6 7.98 12.07 61.98
N ALA A 7 9.01 11.33 62.40
CA ALA A 7 10.39 11.85 62.43
C ALA A 7 11.05 11.90 61.04
N ILE A 8 10.69 10.99 60.13
CA ILE A 8 11.33 10.88 58.80
C ILE A 8 10.83 11.99 57.86
N VAL A 9 9.53 12.32 57.91
CA VAL A 9 8.94 13.37 57.06
C VAL A 9 9.47 14.75 57.46
N PHE A 10 9.71 15.00 58.75
CA PHE A 10 10.23 16.28 59.24
C PHE A 10 11.69 16.53 58.82
N VAL A 11 12.51 15.48 58.72
CA VAL A 11 13.92 15.58 58.29
C VAL A 11 14.03 15.84 56.78
N VAL A 12 13.18 15.19 55.96
CA VAL A 12 13.17 15.41 54.51
C VAL A 12 12.71 16.84 54.16
N ILE A 13 11.69 17.36 54.85
CA ILE A 13 11.23 18.74 54.64
C ILE A 13 12.30 19.76 55.07
N LEU A 14 13.01 19.54 56.17
CA LEU A 14 14.13 20.41 56.58
C LEU A 14 15.30 20.39 55.59
N MET A 15 15.62 19.25 54.97
CA MET A 15 16.65 19.19 53.93
C MET A 15 16.21 19.93 52.65
N VAL A 16 14.95 19.79 52.24
CA VAL A 16 14.42 20.47 51.05
C VAL A 16 14.36 21.99 51.28
N VAL A 17 13.86 22.44 52.43
CA VAL A 17 13.80 23.87 52.76
C VAL A 17 15.21 24.45 52.92
N GLY A 18 16.14 23.75 53.57
CA GLY A 18 17.55 24.15 53.63
C GLY A 18 18.18 24.31 52.26
N PHE A 19 17.94 23.38 51.33
CA PHE A 19 18.48 23.44 49.97
C PHE A 19 18.00 24.66 49.17
N PHE A 20 16.77 25.13 49.41
CA PHE A 20 16.25 26.35 48.77
C PHE A 20 16.78 27.63 49.43
N PHE A 21 16.94 27.68 50.76
CA PHE A 21 17.47 28.87 51.44
C PHE A 21 18.97 29.11 51.17
N PHE A 22 19.77 28.07 50.93
CA PHE A 22 21.19 28.23 50.56
C PHE A 22 21.42 28.63 49.10
N LYS A 23 20.38 28.65 48.26
CA LYS A 23 20.51 28.97 46.83
C LYS A 23 20.65 30.48 46.57
N ASP A 24 20.10 31.33 47.44
CA ASP A 24 20.16 32.79 47.31
C ASP A 24 21.46 33.40 47.88
N GLU A 25 22.12 32.70 48.82
CA GLU A 25 23.31 33.22 49.53
C GLU A 25 24.64 32.69 48.95
N LEU A 26 24.57 31.68 48.10
CA LEU A 26 25.69 31.19 47.29
C LEU A 26 25.47 31.65 45.85
N HIS A 27 26.24 32.65 45.39
CA HIS A 27 26.43 32.95 43.97
C HIS A 27 27.13 31.77 43.26
N ILE A 28 26.48 30.61 43.22
CA ILE A 28 26.85 29.50 42.37
C ILE A 28 26.19 29.78 41.03
N ASP A 29 26.98 30.34 40.12
CA ASP A 29 26.70 30.29 38.69
C ASP A 29 26.73 28.81 38.28
N ILE A 30 25.57 28.14 38.35
CA ILE A 30 25.39 26.82 37.74
C ILE A 30 25.40 27.08 36.24
N LYS A 31 26.60 27.12 35.66
CA LYS A 31 26.77 26.99 34.21
C LYS A 31 25.89 25.83 33.76
N ASN A 32 24.97 26.12 32.84
CA ASN A 32 24.10 25.13 32.23
C ASN A 32 24.93 23.89 31.85
N PRO A 33 24.75 22.72 32.52
CA PRO A 33 25.52 21.52 32.23
C PRO A 33 25.13 20.87 30.89
N PHE A 34 24.13 21.44 30.19
CA PHE A 34 23.48 20.89 28.99
C PHE A 34 24.10 21.39 27.67
N ALA A 35 25.41 21.54 27.59
CA ALA A 35 26.13 21.55 26.31
C ALA A 35 26.22 20.11 25.76
N GLY A 36 25.08 19.46 25.53
CA GLY A 36 24.96 18.15 24.90
C GLY A 36 24.32 18.28 23.51
N LYS A 37 24.59 17.32 22.62
CA LYS A 37 23.98 17.25 21.29
C LYS A 37 22.45 17.35 21.43
N SER A 38 21.83 18.28 20.72
CA SER A 38 20.37 18.47 20.77
C SER A 38 19.64 17.69 19.70
N GLU A 39 20.32 17.35 18.61
CA GLU A 39 19.73 16.72 17.44
C GLU A 39 20.47 15.42 17.11
N VAL A 40 19.71 14.46 16.62
CA VAL A 40 20.20 13.19 16.09
C VAL A 40 21.07 13.48 14.86
N PRO A 41 22.26 12.87 14.73
CA PRO A 41 23.11 13.07 13.57
C PRO A 41 22.54 12.39 12.32
N ASP A 42 22.86 12.92 11.14
CA ASP A 42 22.41 12.40 9.83
C ASP A 42 22.62 10.89 9.68
N SER A 43 23.72 10.33 10.20
CA SER A 43 24.00 8.89 10.12
C SER A 43 22.93 8.01 10.78
N VAL A 44 22.27 8.50 11.83
CA VAL A 44 21.18 7.77 12.51
C VAL A 44 19.86 7.96 11.75
N VAL A 45 19.67 9.12 11.11
CA VAL A 45 18.54 9.35 10.20
C VAL A 45 18.65 8.47 8.95
N GLU A 46 19.86 8.27 8.43
CA GLU A 46 20.15 7.36 7.31
C GLU A 46 19.87 5.89 7.68
N GLU A 47 20.13 5.48 8.93
CA GLU A 47 19.75 4.15 9.42
C GLU A 47 18.22 3.98 9.46
N MET A 48 17.50 4.97 9.98
CA MET A 48 16.03 5.00 9.94
C MET A 48 15.49 4.94 8.51
N LEU A 49 16.12 5.68 7.58
CA LEU A 49 15.78 5.65 6.17
C LEU A 49 15.94 4.26 5.58
N ALA A 50 17.10 3.62 5.79
CA ALA A 50 17.40 2.29 5.28
C ALA A 50 16.41 1.24 5.81
N GLU A 51 16.14 1.24 7.13
CA GLU A 51 15.12 0.37 7.72
C GLU A 51 13.73 0.58 7.11
N THR A 52 13.36 1.84 6.87
CA THR A 52 12.05 2.18 6.31
C THR A 52 11.96 1.70 4.86
N THR A 53 12.99 1.94 4.05
CA THR A 53 13.04 1.49 2.66
C THR A 53 13.00 -0.03 2.55
N ASP A 54 13.73 -0.72 3.43
CA ASP A 54 13.76 -2.20 3.46
C ASP A 54 12.42 -2.78 3.89
N SER A 55 11.76 -2.18 4.88
CA SER A 55 10.46 -2.63 5.38
C SER A 55 9.34 -2.50 4.34
N ILE A 56 9.34 -1.43 3.55
CA ILE A 56 8.33 -1.19 2.51
C ILE A 56 8.54 -2.15 1.33
N GLY A 57 9.79 -2.53 1.05
CA GLY A 57 10.13 -3.52 0.03
C GLY A 57 9.85 -3.05 -1.40
N TYR A 58 9.90 -1.75 -1.68
CA TYR A 58 9.91 -1.22 -3.04
C TYR A 58 11.29 -1.48 -3.66
N SER A 59 11.43 -2.52 -4.47
CA SER A 59 12.70 -2.89 -5.11
C SER A 59 13.12 -1.84 -6.15
N ALA A 60 14.40 -1.47 -6.10
CA ALA A 60 14.99 -0.28 -6.73
C ALA A 60 15.13 -0.30 -8.26
N ASP A 61 14.73 -1.34 -8.98
CA ASP A 61 15.04 -1.46 -10.41
C ASP A 61 14.29 -0.42 -11.27
N GLU A 62 13.13 0.08 -10.83
CA GLU A 62 12.36 1.15 -11.52
C GLU A 62 11.80 2.24 -10.58
N VAL A 63 12.14 2.19 -9.30
CA VAL A 63 11.59 3.10 -8.28
C VAL A 63 12.71 3.97 -7.71
N THR A 64 12.53 5.27 -7.82
CA THR A 64 13.39 6.27 -7.17
C THR A 64 12.69 6.79 -5.92
N TYR A 65 13.47 7.29 -4.95
CA TYR A 65 12.88 8.00 -3.83
C TYR A 65 13.69 9.24 -3.48
N THR A 66 12.99 10.21 -2.92
CA THR A 66 13.58 11.37 -2.24
C THR A 66 13.12 11.34 -0.79
N TRP A 67 13.89 11.95 0.10
CA TRP A 67 13.53 11.99 1.52
C TRP A 67 13.90 13.32 2.15
N GLU A 68 13.16 13.68 3.18
CA GLU A 68 13.46 14.79 4.08
C GLU A 68 13.22 14.36 5.52
N ALA A 69 14.00 14.93 6.44
CA ALA A 69 13.86 14.70 7.87
C ALA A 69 13.63 16.02 8.59
N LYS A 70 12.67 16.02 9.51
CA LYS A 70 12.37 17.16 10.38
C LYS A 70 12.64 16.78 11.82
N HIS A 71 13.53 17.54 12.46
CA HIS A 71 13.90 17.36 13.86
C HIS A 71 13.02 18.18 14.79
N THR A 72 12.70 17.62 15.95
CA THR A 72 11.97 18.28 17.03
C THR A 72 12.67 17.97 18.36
N PRO A 73 13.76 18.69 18.67
CA PRO A 73 14.60 18.38 19.82
C PRO A 73 13.99 18.83 21.15
N ASP A 74 13.96 17.92 22.13
CA ASP A 74 13.66 18.19 23.54
C ASP A 74 14.95 18.11 24.37
N ARG A 75 15.51 19.28 24.66
CA ARG A 75 16.76 19.40 25.42
C ARG A 75 16.62 19.06 26.90
N GLU A 76 15.42 19.17 27.48
CA GLU A 76 15.20 18.85 28.89
C GLU A 76 15.19 17.33 29.10
N GLN A 77 14.64 16.60 28.13
CA GLN A 77 14.56 15.14 28.15
C GLN A 77 15.74 14.45 27.45
N HIS A 78 16.65 15.22 26.83
CA HIS A 78 17.73 14.69 26.00
C HIS A 78 17.19 13.81 24.86
N GLN A 79 16.10 14.24 24.24
CA GLN A 79 15.42 13.53 23.18
C GLN A 79 15.38 14.36 21.90
N ASP A 80 15.20 13.67 20.80
CA ASP A 80 14.88 14.28 19.52
C ASP A 80 13.88 13.39 18.78
N THR A 81 12.83 14.01 18.28
CA THR A 81 11.83 13.32 17.45
C THR A 81 12.07 13.69 15.99
N VAL A 82 12.37 12.67 15.20
CA VAL A 82 12.61 12.78 13.76
C VAL A 82 11.35 12.33 13.02
N GLU A 83 10.77 13.23 12.22
CA GLU A 83 9.76 12.88 11.22
C GLU A 83 10.47 12.73 9.87
N LEU A 84 10.55 11.50 9.38
CA LEU A 84 11.07 11.16 8.06
C LEU A 84 9.91 11.12 7.06
N THR A 85 10.01 11.90 5.99
CA THR A 85 9.09 11.83 4.85
C THR A 85 9.84 11.29 3.64
N LEU A 86 9.37 10.19 3.08
CA LEU A 86 9.88 9.58 1.85
C LEU A 86 8.86 9.75 0.74
N VAL A 87 9.30 10.17 -0.44
CA VAL A 87 8.48 10.20 -1.65
C VAL A 87 9.05 9.22 -2.64
N TYR A 88 8.36 8.09 -2.81
CA TYR A 88 8.65 7.12 -3.86
C TYR A 88 8.02 7.58 -5.17
N SER A 89 8.77 7.46 -6.25
CA SER A 89 8.35 7.76 -7.61
C SER A 89 8.72 6.61 -8.51
N GLY A 90 7.69 5.98 -9.08
CA GLY A 90 7.81 4.90 -10.03
C GLY A 90 7.12 5.24 -11.35
N LYS A 91 7.21 4.32 -12.30
CA LYS A 91 6.60 4.44 -13.64
C LYS A 91 5.09 4.68 -13.61
N TYR A 92 4.40 4.08 -12.63
CA TYR A 92 2.94 4.07 -12.56
C TYR A 92 2.36 5.07 -11.56
N GLY A 93 3.22 5.86 -10.91
CA GLY A 93 2.79 6.88 -9.97
C GLY A 93 3.79 7.11 -8.83
N ALA A 94 3.28 7.65 -7.72
CA ALA A 94 4.08 8.02 -6.57
C ALA A 94 3.36 7.64 -5.27
N ALA A 95 4.14 7.46 -4.21
CA ALA A 95 3.61 7.23 -2.87
C ALA A 95 4.47 7.99 -1.86
N THR A 96 3.81 8.70 -0.95
CA THR A 96 4.46 9.40 0.14
C THR A 96 4.28 8.59 1.41
N VAL A 97 5.40 8.32 2.09
CA VAL A 97 5.45 7.58 3.34
C VAL A 97 6.03 8.47 4.40
N LYS A 98 5.41 8.48 5.58
CA LYS A 98 5.93 9.14 6.77
C LYS A 98 6.28 8.12 7.83
N ARG A 99 7.38 8.35 8.53
CA ARG A 99 7.74 7.60 9.73
C ARG A 99 8.22 8.59 10.78
N THR A 100 7.73 8.45 12.01
CA THR A 100 8.15 9.27 13.14
C THR A 100 8.90 8.41 14.14
N GLN A 101 10.07 8.82 14.57
CA GLN A 101 10.91 8.08 15.51
C GLN A 101 11.49 9.02 16.56
N THR A 102 11.32 8.68 17.83
CA THR A 102 11.95 9.43 18.94
C THR A 102 13.22 8.71 19.37
N TYR A 103 14.30 9.48 19.53
CA TYR A 103 15.60 9.01 19.99
C TYR A 103 15.95 9.64 21.33
N GLN A 104 16.55 8.84 22.21
CA GLN A 104 17.12 9.28 23.49
C GLN A 104 18.65 9.33 23.35
N TYR A 105 19.23 10.46 23.76
CA TYR A 105 20.69 10.61 23.84
C TYR A 105 21.22 10.08 25.18
N TYR A 106 22.19 9.18 25.11
CA TYR A 106 22.88 8.58 26.25
C TYR A 106 24.31 9.12 26.32
N LYS A 107 24.50 10.12 27.18
CA LYS A 107 25.80 10.80 27.36
C LYS A 107 26.94 9.86 27.79
N GLU A 108 26.63 8.79 28.53
CA GLU A 108 27.62 7.83 29.03
C GLU A 108 28.41 7.16 27.90
N ASN A 109 27.76 6.93 26.75
CA ASN A 109 28.32 6.22 25.62
C ASN A 109 28.41 7.10 24.35
N ASP A 110 27.98 8.37 24.41
CA ASP A 110 27.82 9.28 23.25
C ASP A 110 26.98 8.65 22.12
N THR A 111 25.88 7.97 22.49
CA THR A 111 25.00 7.27 21.55
C THR A 111 23.58 7.79 21.56
N TRP A 112 22.91 7.64 20.43
CA TRP A 112 21.46 7.80 20.30
C TRP A 112 20.82 6.41 20.19
N SER A 113 19.67 6.23 20.82
CA SER A 113 18.90 4.98 20.68
C SER A 113 17.41 5.29 20.59
N ALA A 114 16.72 4.57 19.72
CA ALA A 114 15.28 4.64 19.56
C ALA A 114 14.57 4.32 20.88
N CYS A 115 13.77 5.24 21.40
CA CYS A 115 13.01 5.06 22.65
C CYS A 115 11.50 4.86 22.43
N GLY A 116 11.05 4.87 21.17
CA GLY A 116 9.70 4.45 20.78
C GLY A 116 9.59 4.27 19.28
N SER A 117 9.20 3.08 18.80
CA SER A 117 9.05 2.82 17.37
C SER A 117 7.75 3.43 16.84
N GLY A 118 7.85 4.35 15.88
CA GLY A 118 6.71 4.68 15.03
C GLY A 118 6.70 3.78 13.82
N ASP A 119 5.58 3.09 13.60
CA ASP A 119 5.29 2.48 12.32
C ASP A 119 5.26 3.57 11.24
N TYR A 120 5.55 3.18 9.99
CA TYR A 120 5.37 4.09 8.88
C TYR A 120 3.90 4.12 8.44
N GLU A 121 3.50 5.25 7.86
CA GLU A 121 2.18 5.48 7.31
C GLU A 121 2.31 5.93 5.86
N VAL A 122 1.49 5.35 4.97
CA VAL A 122 1.35 5.85 3.60
C VAL A 122 0.33 6.96 3.62
N VAL A 123 0.77 8.20 3.42
CA VAL A 123 -0.07 9.41 3.62
C VAL A 123 -0.62 9.99 2.32
N ASP A 124 0.00 9.66 1.19
CA ASP A 124 -0.44 10.11 -0.12
C ASP A 124 -0.07 9.07 -1.16
N VAL A 125 -0.98 8.82 -2.10
CA VAL A 125 -0.79 7.87 -3.19
C VAL A 125 -1.33 8.48 -4.47
N GLN A 126 -0.50 8.48 -5.50
CA GLN A 126 -0.81 9.08 -6.79
C GLN A 126 -0.62 8.05 -7.88
N TRP A 127 -1.58 8.00 -8.79
CA TRP A 127 -1.61 7.06 -9.90
C TRP A 127 -1.47 7.79 -11.23
N ASN A 128 -0.62 7.25 -12.10
CA ASN A 128 -0.50 7.71 -13.47
C ASN A 128 -1.33 6.80 -14.39
N LEU A 129 -2.63 7.10 -14.52
CA LEU A 129 -3.56 6.33 -15.35
C LEU A 129 -3.17 6.29 -16.83
N GLU A 130 -2.56 7.36 -17.37
CA GLU A 130 -2.06 7.35 -18.75
C GLU A 130 -0.97 6.29 -18.94
N LYS A 131 -0.02 6.20 -18.01
CA LYS A 131 1.04 5.18 -18.06
C LYS A 131 0.53 3.78 -17.78
N LEU A 132 -0.56 3.65 -17.03
CA LEU A 132 -1.18 2.38 -16.66
C LEU A 132 -2.11 1.84 -17.74
N LEU A 133 -2.89 2.70 -18.40
CA LEU A 133 -3.99 2.26 -19.26
C LEU A 133 -3.74 2.61 -20.72
N ASP A 134 -3.27 3.81 -21.03
CA ASP A 134 -3.32 4.29 -22.40
C ASP A 134 -2.28 3.62 -23.32
N GLY A 135 -2.76 3.05 -24.42
CA GLY A 135 -1.98 2.29 -25.39
C GLY A 135 -1.35 1.02 -24.83
N LYS A 136 -1.88 0.45 -23.73
CA LYS A 136 -1.33 -0.75 -23.10
C LYS A 136 -2.03 -2.01 -23.58
N THR A 137 -1.23 -3.05 -23.85
CA THR A 137 -1.71 -4.38 -24.21
C THR A 137 -1.30 -5.38 -23.14
N TYR A 138 -2.28 -6.13 -22.67
CA TYR A 138 -2.14 -7.19 -21.68
C TYR A 138 -2.57 -8.50 -22.31
N THR A 139 -1.76 -9.54 -22.12
CA THR A 139 -2.03 -10.88 -22.64
C THR A 139 -1.73 -11.90 -21.57
N GLY A 140 -2.53 -12.95 -21.50
CA GLY A 140 -2.27 -14.04 -20.59
C GLY A 140 -2.92 -15.32 -21.07
N THR A 141 -2.40 -16.42 -20.57
CA THR A 141 -2.95 -17.77 -20.74
C THR A 141 -3.15 -18.35 -19.35
N TYR A 142 -4.31 -18.95 -19.12
CA TYR A 142 -4.64 -19.64 -17.89
C TYR A 142 -4.26 -21.12 -17.99
N ASP A 143 -4.14 -21.80 -16.84
CA ASP A 143 -3.77 -23.22 -16.77
C ASP A 143 -4.76 -24.15 -17.47
N ASP A 144 -6.02 -23.72 -17.63
CA ASP A 144 -7.05 -24.46 -18.35
C ASP A 144 -6.96 -24.31 -19.89
N GLY A 145 -5.95 -23.59 -20.39
CA GLY A 145 -5.72 -23.33 -21.80
C GLY A 145 -6.50 -22.15 -22.37
N SER A 146 -7.38 -21.53 -21.58
CA SER A 146 -8.02 -20.27 -21.98
C SER A 146 -7.00 -19.14 -22.04
N GLY A 147 -7.25 -18.14 -22.88
CA GLY A 147 -6.32 -17.04 -23.06
C GLY A 147 -7.03 -15.74 -23.36
N TYR A 148 -6.37 -14.63 -23.05
CA TYR A 148 -6.89 -13.30 -23.29
C TYR A 148 -5.86 -12.37 -23.90
N THR A 149 -6.37 -11.35 -24.57
CA THR A 149 -5.65 -10.16 -24.99
C THR A 149 -6.57 -8.97 -24.77
N VAL A 150 -6.10 -7.94 -24.08
CA VAL A 150 -6.81 -6.68 -23.87
C VAL A 150 -5.88 -5.55 -24.24
N THR A 151 -6.29 -4.69 -25.17
CA THR A 151 -5.61 -3.43 -25.46
C THR A 151 -6.49 -2.29 -25.00
N LEU A 152 -5.95 -1.43 -24.15
CA LEU A 152 -6.59 -0.24 -23.62
C LEU A 152 -6.13 0.98 -24.41
N SER A 153 -7.06 1.80 -24.88
CA SER A 153 -6.81 3.01 -25.66
C SER A 153 -7.86 4.09 -25.37
N ASP A 154 -7.60 5.30 -25.86
CA ASP A 154 -8.57 6.41 -25.81
C ASP A 154 -8.99 6.73 -24.37
N LEU A 155 -8.00 6.78 -23.46
CA LEU A 155 -8.22 7.16 -22.08
C LEU A 155 -8.75 8.60 -21.99
N ASP A 156 -9.92 8.76 -21.38
CA ASP A 156 -10.54 10.03 -21.06
C ASP A 156 -10.57 10.20 -19.54
N LEU A 157 -9.60 10.95 -19.01
CA LEU A 157 -9.49 11.26 -17.58
C LEU A 157 -10.64 12.17 -17.09
N SER A 158 -11.28 12.93 -17.97
CA SER A 158 -12.39 13.81 -17.58
C SER A 158 -13.68 13.03 -17.39
N ALA A 159 -13.90 12.00 -18.21
CA ALA A 159 -15.03 11.10 -18.09
C ALA A 159 -14.74 9.86 -17.24
N MET A 160 -13.48 9.65 -16.82
CA MET A 160 -13.00 8.42 -16.17
C MET A 160 -13.37 7.18 -16.97
N THR A 161 -13.03 7.17 -18.26
CA THR A 161 -13.32 6.04 -19.16
C THR A 161 -12.14 5.68 -20.03
N VAL A 162 -12.07 4.42 -20.45
CA VAL A 162 -11.08 3.91 -21.41
C VAL A 162 -11.74 2.93 -22.37
N THR A 163 -11.25 2.86 -23.60
CA THR A 163 -11.71 1.89 -24.59
C THR A 163 -10.90 0.61 -24.47
N ALA A 164 -11.56 -0.52 -24.27
CA ALA A 164 -10.94 -1.84 -24.24
C ALA A 164 -11.25 -2.59 -25.54
N THR A 165 -10.21 -2.90 -26.31
CA THR A 165 -10.27 -3.86 -27.41
C THR A 165 -9.80 -5.22 -26.89
N TYR A 166 -10.71 -6.18 -26.84
CA TYR A 166 -10.48 -7.45 -26.16
C TYR A 166 -10.64 -8.65 -27.10
N SER A 167 -9.95 -9.73 -26.74
CA SER A 167 -10.10 -11.06 -27.29
C SER A 167 -9.95 -12.07 -26.16
N TYR A 168 -10.89 -12.98 -26.03
CA TYR A 168 -10.91 -14.05 -25.06
C TYR A 168 -11.24 -15.37 -25.74
N THR A 169 -10.29 -16.29 -25.66
CA THR A 169 -10.43 -17.67 -26.10
C THR A 169 -10.81 -18.50 -24.88
N PRO A 170 -12.00 -19.13 -24.85
CA PRO A 170 -12.40 -20.00 -23.75
C PRO A 170 -11.51 -21.25 -23.67
N PRO A 171 -11.57 -21.99 -22.55
CA PRO A 171 -10.85 -23.25 -22.41
C PRO A 171 -11.25 -24.22 -23.52
N GLU A 172 -10.32 -25.07 -23.96
CA GLU A 172 -10.68 -26.16 -24.88
C GLU A 172 -11.77 -27.01 -24.25
N SER A 173 -12.87 -27.19 -24.97
CA SER A 173 -13.95 -28.07 -24.54
C SER A 173 -13.41 -29.49 -24.45
N LYS A 174 -13.13 -29.99 -23.23
CA LYS A 174 -12.87 -31.42 -23.02
C LYS A 174 -14.16 -32.16 -23.39
N GLN A 175 -14.19 -32.78 -24.57
CA GLN A 175 -15.28 -33.67 -24.96
C GLN A 175 -15.35 -34.79 -23.92
N TYR A 176 -16.42 -34.82 -23.12
CA TYR A 176 -16.69 -35.95 -22.25
C TYR A 176 -17.66 -36.92 -22.93
N GLN A 177 -17.88 -38.07 -22.28
CA GLN A 177 -18.75 -39.15 -22.72
C GLN A 177 -19.96 -38.59 -23.51
N TYR A 178 -20.13 -39.03 -24.77
CA TYR A 178 -21.18 -38.60 -25.72
C TYR A 178 -20.92 -37.37 -26.64
N ASN A 179 -19.67 -36.92 -26.82
CA ASN A 179 -19.28 -35.83 -27.75
C ASN A 179 -19.85 -34.44 -27.42
N CYS A 180 -20.21 -34.19 -26.16
CA CYS A 180 -20.77 -32.92 -25.72
C CYS A 180 -19.67 -31.93 -25.26
N GLU A 181 -19.86 -30.65 -25.58
CA GLU A 181 -18.98 -29.58 -25.09
C GLU A 181 -19.39 -29.14 -23.69
N MET A 182 -18.50 -29.35 -22.73
CA MET A 182 -18.73 -29.00 -21.32
C MET A 182 -18.92 -27.50 -21.12
N TYR A 183 -18.22 -26.66 -21.88
CA TYR A 183 -18.26 -25.20 -21.77
C TYR A 183 -18.59 -24.57 -23.13
N CYS A 184 -19.36 -23.49 -23.10
CA CYS A 184 -19.45 -22.58 -24.24
C CYS A 184 -19.49 -21.13 -23.75
N VAL A 185 -19.09 -20.20 -24.62
CA VAL A 185 -19.23 -18.77 -24.36
C VAL A 185 -20.29 -18.17 -25.27
N LYS A 186 -21.05 -17.24 -24.72
CA LYS A 186 -22.04 -16.46 -25.46
C LYS A 186 -21.65 -14.99 -25.45
N ASN A 187 -21.79 -14.34 -26.59
CA ASN A 187 -21.65 -12.89 -26.67
C ASN A 187 -22.83 -12.18 -25.99
N LEU A 188 -22.80 -10.86 -25.89
CA LEU A 188 -23.88 -10.05 -25.30
C LEU A 188 -25.23 -10.18 -26.03
N LYS A 189 -25.26 -10.73 -27.26
CA LYS A 189 -26.50 -11.04 -28.00
C LYS A 189 -27.05 -12.43 -27.66
N GLY A 190 -26.36 -13.19 -26.81
CA GLY A 190 -26.70 -14.58 -26.49
C GLY A 190 -26.30 -15.59 -27.55
N GLU A 191 -25.53 -15.20 -28.56
CA GLU A 191 -25.06 -16.09 -29.62
C GLU A 191 -23.82 -16.83 -29.13
N ARG A 192 -23.77 -18.15 -29.35
CA ARG A 192 -22.59 -18.97 -29.06
C ARG A 192 -21.46 -18.60 -30.02
N VAL A 193 -20.26 -18.42 -29.48
CA VAL A 193 -19.06 -18.09 -30.26
C VAL A 193 -17.88 -18.92 -29.79
N ASP A 194 -16.94 -19.19 -30.69
CA ASP A 194 -15.70 -19.90 -30.34
C ASP A 194 -14.70 -18.97 -29.62
N ARG A 195 -14.89 -17.66 -29.77
CA ARG A 195 -14.04 -16.62 -29.18
C ARG A 195 -14.86 -15.36 -28.94
N LEU A 196 -14.72 -14.76 -27.77
CA LEU A 196 -15.27 -13.44 -27.49
C LEU A 196 -14.26 -12.39 -27.93
N SER A 197 -14.66 -11.48 -28.82
CA SER A 197 -13.78 -10.37 -29.21
C SER A 197 -14.61 -9.16 -29.61
N GLY A 198 -14.09 -7.97 -29.32
CA GLY A 198 -14.76 -6.72 -29.64
C GLY A 198 -14.07 -5.53 -29.03
N THR A 199 -14.79 -4.41 -29.05
CA THR A 199 -14.38 -3.16 -28.44
C THR A 199 -15.51 -2.68 -27.54
N VAL A 200 -15.19 -2.30 -26.32
CA VAL A 200 -16.16 -1.79 -25.34
C VAL A 200 -15.58 -0.56 -24.65
N LYS A 201 -16.44 0.41 -24.33
CA LYS A 201 -16.06 1.55 -23.51
C LYS A 201 -16.25 1.17 -22.05
N CYS A 202 -15.16 1.19 -21.29
CA CYS A 202 -15.11 0.82 -19.88
C CYS A 202 -15.14 2.07 -19.01
N HIS A 203 -15.83 1.97 -17.88
CA HIS A 203 -15.77 2.99 -16.81
C HIS A 203 -14.66 2.62 -15.83
N ILE A 204 -13.89 3.62 -15.42
CA ILE A 204 -12.84 3.49 -14.44
C ILE A 204 -13.42 3.98 -13.12
N GLU A 205 -13.47 3.09 -12.15
CA GLU A 205 -14.00 3.39 -10.83
C GLU A 205 -12.88 3.43 -9.79
N GLU A 206 -13.06 4.28 -8.79
CA GLU A 206 -12.15 4.37 -7.66
C GLU A 206 -12.45 3.25 -6.67
N VAL A 207 -11.40 2.64 -6.11
CA VAL A 207 -11.54 1.74 -4.97
C VAL A 207 -11.31 2.54 -3.71
N GLU A 208 -12.33 2.63 -2.88
CA GLU A 208 -12.23 3.19 -1.53
C GLU A 208 -12.24 2.07 -0.49
N GLU A 209 -11.33 2.15 0.48
CA GLU A 209 -11.32 1.26 1.65
C GLU A 209 -11.18 2.09 2.91
N TYR A 210 -12.11 1.92 3.86
CA TYR A 210 -12.20 2.72 5.09
C TYR A 210 -12.24 4.25 4.88
N GLY A 211 -12.74 4.70 3.72
CA GLY A 211 -12.84 6.12 3.36
C GLY A 211 -11.57 6.71 2.75
N GLU A 212 -10.58 5.88 2.44
CA GLU A 212 -9.35 6.27 1.75
C GLU A 212 -9.33 5.68 0.33
N MET A 213 -8.93 6.50 -0.65
CA MET A 213 -8.70 6.02 -2.01
C MET A 213 -7.51 5.05 -2.01
N ARG A 214 -7.76 3.82 -2.43
CA ARG A 214 -6.76 2.74 -2.52
C ARG A 214 -6.36 2.41 -3.95
N GLY A 215 -7.09 2.87 -4.96
CA GLY A 215 -6.69 2.71 -6.36
C GLY A 215 -7.87 2.74 -7.31
N TYR A 216 -7.76 1.98 -8.41
CA TYR A 216 -8.75 1.99 -9.50
C TYR A 216 -9.09 0.59 -9.98
N TYR A 217 -10.31 0.43 -10.50
CA TYR A 217 -10.76 -0.80 -11.14
C TYR A 217 -11.66 -0.57 -12.35
N ILE A 218 -11.74 -1.59 -13.20
CA ILE A 218 -12.67 -1.72 -14.33
C ILE A 218 -13.29 -3.10 -14.23
N GLU A 219 -14.62 -3.16 -14.31
CA GLU A 219 -15.40 -4.39 -14.45
C GLU A 219 -16.45 -4.17 -15.52
N GLU A 220 -16.16 -4.58 -16.76
CA GLU A 220 -17.07 -4.36 -17.90
C GLU A 220 -17.48 -5.71 -18.53
N PRO A 221 -18.78 -6.07 -18.51
CA PRO A 221 -19.25 -7.33 -19.05
C PRO A 221 -19.21 -7.35 -20.58
N VAL A 222 -18.65 -8.43 -21.15
CA VAL A 222 -18.45 -8.60 -22.59
C VAL A 222 -19.05 -9.89 -23.16
N GLY A 223 -19.59 -10.73 -22.29
CA GLY A 223 -20.25 -11.99 -22.65
C GLY A 223 -20.57 -12.80 -21.40
N SER A 224 -20.81 -14.09 -21.58
CA SER A 224 -21.06 -15.01 -20.47
C SER A 224 -20.51 -16.40 -20.77
N LEU A 225 -20.06 -17.08 -19.72
CA LEU A 225 -19.62 -18.47 -19.75
C LEU A 225 -20.76 -19.37 -19.27
N TRP A 226 -20.96 -20.47 -19.99
CA TRP A 226 -22.04 -21.42 -19.76
C TRP A 226 -21.48 -22.82 -19.61
N LEU A 227 -22.02 -23.58 -18.64
CA LEU A 227 -21.62 -24.96 -18.33
C LEU A 227 -22.77 -25.92 -18.63
N SER A 228 -22.47 -27.04 -19.30
CA SER A 228 -23.46 -28.10 -19.55
C SER A 228 -23.84 -28.81 -18.24
N LYS A 229 -25.15 -28.94 -17.96
CA LYS A 229 -25.66 -29.62 -16.76
C LYS A 229 -25.55 -31.14 -16.83
N THR A 230 -25.89 -31.69 -17.98
CA THR A 230 -26.19 -33.12 -18.14
C THR A 230 -25.27 -33.82 -19.13
N GLY A 231 -24.31 -33.10 -19.74
CA GLY A 231 -23.48 -33.64 -20.82
C GLY A 231 -24.26 -33.81 -22.13
N TYR A 232 -25.30 -33.01 -22.35
CA TYR A 232 -26.05 -32.93 -23.60
C TYR A 232 -26.04 -31.50 -24.15
N ASP A 233 -26.06 -31.37 -25.49
CA ASP A 233 -25.87 -30.10 -26.23
C ASP A 233 -26.96 -29.02 -26.04
N PHE A 234 -27.99 -29.28 -25.24
CA PHE A 234 -29.15 -28.39 -25.09
C PHE A 234 -29.44 -27.95 -23.65
N ASP A 235 -28.58 -28.31 -22.70
CA ASP A 235 -28.82 -28.09 -21.27
C ASP A 235 -27.61 -27.39 -20.62
N TYR A 236 -27.64 -26.05 -20.63
CA TYR A 236 -26.57 -25.20 -20.10
C TYR A 236 -27.10 -24.25 -19.02
N ASP A 237 -26.35 -24.11 -17.92
CA ASP A 237 -26.53 -23.01 -16.97
C ASP A 237 -25.56 -21.87 -17.27
N ASN A 238 -26.04 -20.64 -17.11
CA ASN A 238 -25.16 -19.48 -17.03
C ASN A 238 -24.34 -19.64 -15.75
N LEU A 239 -23.03 -19.73 -15.93
CA LEU A 239 -22.12 -19.93 -14.82
C LEU A 239 -21.65 -18.59 -14.27
N LYS A 240 -21.23 -17.68 -15.16
CA LYS A 240 -20.91 -16.29 -14.83
C LYS A 240 -20.77 -15.43 -16.08
N ASP A 241 -20.80 -14.13 -15.89
CA ASP A 241 -20.40 -13.17 -16.92
C ASP A 241 -18.89 -13.26 -17.20
N VAL A 242 -18.54 -12.99 -18.46
CA VAL A 242 -17.17 -12.80 -18.91
C VAL A 242 -16.96 -11.30 -18.99
N GLU A 243 -15.93 -10.79 -18.33
CA GLU A 243 -15.70 -9.35 -18.17
C GLU A 243 -14.27 -8.95 -18.51
N VAL A 244 -14.11 -7.75 -19.08
CA VAL A 244 -12.82 -7.04 -19.09
C VAL A 244 -12.63 -6.53 -17.67
N TYR A 245 -11.58 -7.04 -17.02
CA TYR A 245 -11.24 -6.73 -15.65
C TYR A 245 -9.89 -6.03 -15.57
N PHE A 246 -9.85 -4.95 -14.81
CA PHE A 246 -8.62 -4.25 -14.43
C PHE A 246 -8.70 -3.91 -12.94
N ARG A 247 -7.62 -4.11 -12.18
CA ARG A 247 -7.52 -3.62 -10.81
C ARG A 247 -6.10 -3.20 -10.49
N PHE A 248 -5.94 -2.05 -9.85
CA PHE A 248 -4.65 -1.49 -9.50
C PHE A 248 -4.67 -0.83 -8.12
N TYR A 249 -3.70 -1.21 -7.27
CA TYR A 249 -3.65 -0.77 -5.87
C TYR A 249 -2.36 -0.08 -5.44
N ASP A 250 -1.24 -0.43 -6.08
CA ASP A 250 0.07 0.04 -5.65
C ASP A 250 0.80 0.68 -6.83
N PRO A 251 0.89 2.03 -6.91
CA PRO A 251 1.57 2.75 -7.99
C PRO A 251 3.07 2.49 -8.07
N ILE A 252 3.66 1.91 -7.02
CA ILE A 252 5.08 1.68 -6.92
C ILE A 252 5.42 0.24 -7.33
N LYS A 253 4.72 -0.76 -6.77
CA LYS A 253 4.95 -2.17 -7.14
C LYS A 253 4.36 -2.54 -8.49
N GLY A 254 3.46 -1.71 -9.02
CA GLY A 254 2.83 -1.97 -10.30
C GLY A 254 1.93 -3.21 -10.28
N TYR A 255 1.37 -3.58 -9.12
CA TYR A 255 0.43 -4.68 -9.02
C TYR A 255 -0.86 -4.31 -9.79
N SER A 256 -0.88 -4.69 -11.05
CA SER A 256 -2.02 -4.61 -11.95
C SER A 256 -2.50 -6.01 -12.28
N ASP A 257 -3.76 -6.32 -12.01
CA ASP A 257 -4.42 -7.52 -12.52
C ASP A 257 -5.31 -7.11 -13.69
N VAL A 258 -4.84 -7.34 -14.92
CA VAL A 258 -5.56 -6.97 -16.15
C VAL A 258 -5.82 -8.22 -16.97
N ARG A 259 -7.09 -8.57 -17.16
CA ARG A 259 -7.46 -9.80 -17.83
C ARG A 259 -8.89 -9.78 -18.34
N VAL A 260 -9.19 -10.64 -19.31
CA VAL A 260 -10.58 -11.05 -19.55
C VAL A 260 -10.81 -12.31 -18.73
N ARG A 261 -11.69 -12.25 -17.73
CA ARG A 261 -11.96 -13.38 -16.85
C ARG A 261 -13.41 -13.81 -16.94
N SER A 262 -13.62 -15.12 -16.88
CA SER A 262 -14.86 -15.72 -16.39
C SER A 262 -14.49 -16.40 -15.08
N ILE A 263 -14.95 -15.88 -13.94
CA ILE A 263 -14.63 -16.52 -12.65
C ILE A 263 -15.51 -17.76 -12.54
N ALA A 264 -15.02 -18.88 -13.06
CA ALA A 264 -15.68 -20.17 -12.93
C ALA A 264 -15.06 -21.05 -11.84
N TRP A 265 -13.83 -20.77 -11.40
CA TRP A 265 -13.12 -21.62 -10.47
C TRP A 265 -12.16 -20.77 -9.64
N TYR A 266 -12.54 -20.47 -8.39
CA TYR A 266 -11.68 -20.32 -7.19
C TYR A 266 -12.58 -19.93 -5.99
N GLU A 267 -13.55 -20.78 -5.67
CA GLU A 267 -14.07 -20.90 -4.31
C GLU A 267 -14.01 -22.38 -3.92
N ARG A 268 -12.87 -22.78 -3.35
CA ARG A 268 -12.75 -23.91 -2.45
C ARG A 268 -11.81 -23.52 -1.32
#